data_AF-W6TLC8-F1
#
_entry.id   AF-W6TLC8-F1
#
_cell.length_a   1.000
_cell.length_b   1.000
_cell.length_c   1.000
_cell.angle_alpha   90.00
_cell.angle_beta   90.00
_cell.angle_gamma   90.00
#
_symmetry.space_group_name_H-M   'P 1'
#
loop_
_entity.id
_entity.type
_entity.pdbx_description
1 polymer ?
#
loop_
_entity_poly.entity_id
_entity_poly.type
_entity_poly.pdbx_seq_one_letter_code
_entity_poly.pdbx_strand_id
1 'polypeptide(L)'
;MNIKTLLRDNFLQYSSYVIKDRAIASVIDGFKPVQRRIIHSLFEMNDGNFHKVANVVGNTMKYHPHGDTSIYEALVNMANKDLFIEKQGNFGNLLTGDPASASRYIECRLTPLAFEVLYSKEITTYEPSYDGRNAEPLIFPAKIPVILIQGSEGIAVGMAAKILPHNFNEILRAVKSELLGEAYKLYPDFPTGGIVDVNEYADGNGKVLVRAKIEPTDDNKAILIKELPFGETTESLIASIERAIRKNYIKVSSINDFTTENVEIELTLPRGVYANEIIEKLYHYTNCQVSISVNLLLLSDRYPVIYTVTDIIKFHAEHLQKVLKMELELERSKILEKIFSKTLEQIFIEHKIYKILETISKESDVVDIVMSEIVKYGDRFSRKIVLDDIENLLKIPIRKISMFDIDKNNKDIQILSKELKSVESNIESIKNYAINFIDKLLAKYSKMYHRKTEISLIESKNAREIATKNMKIYVSLKAGFVGTSLIDGDFIGNASYYDKVLIFKKDSYILKNIEDKTFIEKNNVSVLVYDINNSKEQVFSIIYLNKVDNFYYVKRFRIDKFLTDKVYYFLNKDDEFIDFTFNAQFVAFSTSRDVVKMIDINNFMIKSRISVGKRISNNIIKKVKFK
;
A
#
# COMPACT_ATOMS: atom_id res chain seq x y z
N MET A 1 31.52 32.69 -7.17
CA MET A 1 30.22 32.03 -6.91
C MET A 1 30.04 31.84 -5.42
N ASN A 2 28.89 32.19 -4.84
CA ASN A 2 28.59 32.01 -3.43
C ASN A 2 28.23 30.53 -3.16
N ILE A 3 28.88 29.89 -2.17
CA ILE A 3 28.67 28.48 -1.81
C ILE A 3 27.19 28.20 -1.51
N LYS A 4 26.50 29.13 -0.85
CA LYS A 4 25.08 28.99 -0.50
C LYS A 4 24.20 28.90 -1.75
N THR A 5 24.51 29.70 -2.77
CA THR A 5 23.82 29.68 -4.06
C THR A 5 24.10 28.38 -4.80
N LEU A 6 25.37 27.96 -4.85
CA LEU A 6 25.78 26.71 -5.50
C LEU A 6 25.10 25.48 -4.87
N LEU A 7 25.07 25.40 -3.54
CA LEU A 7 24.39 24.32 -2.82
C LEU A 7 22.88 24.32 -3.08
N ARG A 8 22.23 25.49 -3.04
CA ARG A 8 20.79 25.61 -3.30
C ARG A 8 20.44 25.15 -4.70
N ASP A 9 21.19 25.62 -5.70
CA ASP A 9 20.88 25.36 -7.10
C ASP A 9 21.15 23.89 -7.46
N ASN A 10 22.28 23.32 -6.99
CA ASN A 10 22.57 21.89 -7.17
C ASN A 10 21.55 20.99 -6.44
N PHE A 11 21.16 21.36 -5.21
CA PHE A 11 20.16 20.60 -4.46
C PHE A 11 18.79 20.67 -5.14
N LEU A 12 18.41 21.83 -5.69
CA LEU A 12 17.13 22.00 -6.38
C LEU A 12 17.09 21.23 -7.70
N GLN A 13 18.18 21.24 -8.48
CA GLN A 13 18.30 20.42 -9.68
C GLN A 13 18.23 18.93 -9.38
N TYR A 14 18.99 18.46 -8.39
CA TYR A 14 18.96 17.06 -7.97
C TYR A 14 17.57 16.65 -7.45
N SER A 15 16.96 17.46 -6.60
CA SER A 15 15.63 17.19 -6.05
C SER A 15 14.58 17.13 -7.15
N SER A 16 14.60 18.09 -8.09
CA SER A 16 13.68 18.09 -9.24
C SER A 16 13.86 16.84 -10.10
N TYR A 17 15.09 16.44 -10.39
CA TYR A 17 15.38 15.23 -11.18
C TYR A 17 14.88 13.96 -10.47
N VAL A 18 15.14 13.81 -9.16
CA VAL A 18 14.71 12.62 -8.41
C VAL A 18 13.18 12.53 -8.34
N ILE A 19 12.50 13.66 -8.16
CA ILE A 19 11.03 13.73 -8.09
C ILE A 19 10.41 13.37 -9.45
N LYS A 20 10.88 13.99 -10.54
CA LYS A 20 10.25 13.88 -11.86
C LYS A 20 10.68 12.64 -12.64
N ASP A 21 11.96 12.29 -12.58
CA ASP A 21 12.57 11.34 -13.51
C ASP A 21 12.94 10.00 -12.87
N ARG A 22 12.62 9.78 -11.58
CA ARG A 22 13.01 8.55 -10.87
C ARG A 22 11.94 7.95 -9.97
N ALA A 23 11.45 8.71 -8.99
CA ALA A 23 10.79 8.11 -7.83
C ALA A 23 9.26 7.94 -7.97
N ILE A 24 8.58 8.88 -8.63
CA ILE A 24 7.11 8.99 -8.64
C ILE A 24 6.56 8.59 -10.01
N ALA A 25 5.44 7.87 -10.02
CA ALA A 25 4.75 7.46 -11.25
C ALA A 25 3.85 8.58 -11.79
N SER A 26 3.59 8.56 -13.10
CA SER A 26 2.61 9.45 -13.73
C SER A 26 1.18 9.00 -13.44
N VAL A 27 0.24 9.94 -13.29
CA VAL A 27 -1.19 9.63 -13.19
C VAL A 27 -1.77 9.08 -14.50
N ILE A 28 -1.16 9.39 -15.65
CA ILE A 28 -1.68 9.01 -16.96
C ILE A 28 -1.42 7.54 -17.28
N ASP A 29 -0.16 7.10 -17.25
CA ASP A 29 0.21 5.74 -17.62
C ASP A 29 0.55 4.84 -16.43
N GLY A 30 0.61 5.41 -15.22
CA GLY A 30 0.94 4.69 -14.00
C GLY A 30 2.38 4.21 -13.91
N PHE A 31 3.26 4.62 -14.83
CA PHE A 31 4.64 4.15 -14.87
C PHE A 31 5.64 5.18 -14.34
N LYS A 32 6.68 4.65 -13.70
CA LYS A 32 7.94 5.37 -13.53
C LYS A 32 8.72 5.39 -14.86
N PRO A 33 9.65 6.33 -15.08
CA PRO A 33 10.40 6.42 -16.34
C PRO A 33 11.13 5.12 -16.74
N VAL A 34 11.74 4.41 -15.79
CA VAL A 34 12.39 3.11 -16.07
C VAL A 34 11.38 2.06 -16.57
N GLN A 35 10.19 2.00 -15.97
CA GLN A 35 9.14 1.05 -16.34
C GLN A 35 8.60 1.37 -17.74
N ARG A 36 8.40 2.66 -18.05
CA ARG A 36 7.98 3.12 -19.38
C ARG A 36 8.98 2.72 -20.47
N ARG A 37 10.28 2.90 -20.21
CA ARG A 37 11.36 2.55 -21.15
C ARG A 37 11.46 1.04 -21.38
N ILE A 38 11.22 0.22 -20.35
CA ILE A 38 11.17 -1.24 -20.48
C ILE A 38 10.01 -1.65 -21.40
N ILE A 39 8.81 -1.11 -21.16
CA ILE A 39 7.64 -1.40 -22.00
C ILE A 39 7.84 -0.92 -23.44
N HIS A 40 8.43 0.26 -23.63
CA HIS A 40 8.78 0.76 -24.96
C HIS A 40 9.75 -0.18 -25.70
N SER A 41 10.81 -0.61 -25.01
CA SER A 41 11.80 -1.54 -25.56
C SER A 41 11.17 -2.87 -25.97
N LEU A 42 10.23 -3.36 -25.17
CA LEU A 42 9.47 -4.57 -25.50
C LEU A 42 8.54 -4.38 -26.70
N PHE A 43 7.93 -3.19 -26.87
CA PHE A 43 7.12 -2.90 -28.06
C PHE A 43 7.97 -2.86 -29.34
N GLU A 44 9.19 -2.32 -29.28
CA GLU A 44 10.09 -2.29 -30.44
C GLU A 44 10.61 -3.67 -30.83
N MET A 45 10.92 -4.50 -29.83
CA MET A 45 11.48 -5.85 -30.06
C MET A 45 10.42 -6.87 -30.43
N ASN A 46 9.14 -6.55 -30.26
CA ASN A 46 8.05 -7.52 -30.37
C ASN A 46 8.00 -8.22 -31.74
N ASP A 47 8.27 -9.52 -31.72
CA ASP A 47 8.11 -10.45 -32.85
C ASP A 47 7.11 -11.59 -32.55
N GLY A 48 6.46 -11.55 -31.38
CA GLY A 48 5.54 -12.58 -30.87
C GLY A 48 6.20 -13.71 -30.07
N ASN A 49 7.54 -13.79 -30.07
CA ASN A 49 8.29 -14.79 -29.33
C ASN A 49 8.74 -14.27 -27.95
N PHE A 50 9.23 -15.18 -27.12
CA PHE A 50 9.89 -14.81 -25.87
C PHE A 50 11.29 -14.27 -26.15
N HIS A 51 11.64 -13.17 -25.49
CA HIS A 51 12.98 -12.61 -25.54
C HIS A 51 13.70 -12.84 -24.21
N LYS A 52 14.98 -13.20 -24.27
CA LYS A 52 15.82 -13.22 -23.08
C LYS A 52 15.81 -11.85 -22.39
N VAL A 53 15.64 -11.84 -21.08
CA VAL A 53 15.61 -10.60 -20.29
C VAL A 53 16.91 -9.81 -20.47
N ALA A 54 18.05 -10.49 -20.61
CA ALA A 54 19.33 -9.84 -20.93
C ALA A 54 19.27 -8.97 -22.21
N ASN A 55 18.56 -9.43 -23.25
CA ASN A 55 18.42 -8.68 -24.51
C ASN A 55 17.52 -7.45 -24.32
N VAL A 56 16.43 -7.61 -23.55
CA VAL A 56 15.49 -6.51 -23.25
C VAL A 56 16.18 -5.43 -22.41
N VAL A 57 16.95 -5.84 -21.39
CA VAL A 57 17.77 -4.93 -20.58
C VAL A 57 18.77 -4.18 -21.45
N GLY A 58 19.51 -4.89 -22.31
CA GLY A 58 20.46 -4.28 -23.24
C GLY A 58 19.80 -3.29 -24.21
N ASN A 59 18.61 -3.60 -24.74
CA ASN A 59 17.86 -2.67 -25.58
C ASN A 59 17.39 -1.44 -24.80
N THR A 60 16.93 -1.63 -23.56
CA THR A 60 16.44 -0.54 -22.69
C THR A 60 17.55 0.45 -22.32
N MET A 61 18.81 0.03 -22.28
CA MET A 61 19.96 0.92 -22.03
C MET A 61 20.13 2.02 -23.10
N LYS A 62 19.56 1.85 -24.30
CA LYS A 62 19.48 2.91 -25.31
C LYS A 62 18.69 4.13 -24.80
N TYR A 63 17.73 3.90 -23.91
CA TYR A 63 16.85 4.92 -23.34
C TYR A 63 17.20 5.25 -21.89
N HIS A 64 17.77 4.29 -21.15
CA HIS A 64 18.06 4.43 -19.72
C HIS A 64 19.58 4.43 -19.46
N PRO A 65 20.19 5.59 -19.14
CA PRO A 65 21.63 5.72 -18.98
C PRO A 65 22.17 5.20 -17.63
N HIS A 66 21.37 4.42 -16.89
CA HIS A 66 21.74 3.86 -15.59
C HIS A 66 22.00 2.36 -15.69
N GLY A 67 22.58 1.78 -14.63
CA GLY A 67 23.03 0.39 -14.62
C GLY A 67 21.96 -0.63 -15.02
N ASP A 68 22.41 -1.68 -15.70
CA ASP A 68 21.62 -2.85 -16.12
C ASP A 68 20.84 -3.50 -14.97
N THR A 69 21.43 -3.51 -13.79
CA THR A 69 20.85 -4.10 -12.57
C THR A 69 19.52 -3.45 -12.19
N SER A 70 19.44 -2.11 -12.25
CA SER A 70 18.20 -1.38 -11.92
C SER A 70 17.08 -1.63 -12.94
N ILE A 71 17.43 -1.81 -14.21
CA ILE A 71 16.47 -2.15 -15.27
C ILE A 71 15.97 -3.58 -15.08
N TYR A 72 16.88 -4.51 -14.79
CA TYR A 72 16.57 -5.91 -14.52
C TYR A 72 15.61 -6.05 -13.33
N GLU A 73 15.90 -5.42 -12.20
CA GLU A 73 15.03 -5.45 -11.01
C GLU A 73 13.65 -4.84 -11.31
N ALA A 74 13.60 -3.73 -12.04
CA ALA A 74 12.34 -3.12 -12.45
C ALA A 74 11.53 -4.06 -13.36
N LEU A 75 12.17 -4.73 -14.32
CA LEU A 75 11.53 -5.67 -15.24
C LEU A 75 10.97 -6.87 -14.49
N VAL A 76 11.75 -7.49 -13.60
CA VAL A 76 11.32 -8.63 -12.78
C VAL A 76 10.11 -8.24 -11.93
N ASN A 77 10.16 -7.07 -11.29
CA ASN A 77 9.04 -6.56 -10.48
C ASN A 77 7.77 -6.33 -11.32
N MET A 78 7.89 -5.81 -12.53
CA MET A 78 6.75 -5.63 -13.44
C MET A 78 6.20 -6.96 -13.95
N ALA A 79 7.07 -7.91 -14.29
CA ALA A 79 6.69 -9.25 -14.71
C ALA A 79 5.95 -10.00 -13.61
N ASN A 80 6.33 -9.81 -12.33
CA ASN A 80 5.64 -10.41 -11.19
C ASN A 80 4.26 -9.82 -10.88
N LYS A 81 3.81 -8.80 -11.63
CA LYS A 81 2.42 -8.33 -11.58
C LYS A 81 1.50 -9.04 -12.57
N ASP A 82 2.05 -9.86 -13.47
CA ASP A 82 1.33 -10.67 -14.47
C ASP A 82 0.30 -9.89 -15.30
N LEU A 83 0.51 -8.58 -15.49
CA LEU A 83 -0.42 -7.68 -16.18
C LEU A 83 -0.03 -7.47 -17.66
N PHE A 84 1.15 -6.90 -17.89
CA PHE A 84 1.63 -6.52 -19.23
C PHE A 84 2.77 -7.38 -19.76
N ILE A 85 3.46 -8.11 -18.88
CA ILE A 85 4.62 -8.91 -19.24
C ILE A 85 4.33 -10.37 -18.87
N GLU A 86 4.37 -11.23 -19.87
CA GLU A 86 4.36 -12.67 -19.70
C GLU A 86 5.80 -13.16 -19.50
N LYS A 87 5.98 -14.12 -18.59
CA LYS A 87 7.28 -14.52 -18.08
C LYS A 87 7.50 -16.03 -18.21
N GLN A 88 8.74 -16.42 -18.53
CA GLN A 88 9.16 -17.81 -18.65
C GLN A 88 10.48 -18.02 -17.87
N GLY A 89 10.49 -19.02 -16.99
CA GLY A 89 11.59 -19.28 -16.05
C GLY A 89 11.32 -18.75 -14.64
N ASN A 90 12.34 -18.79 -13.78
CA ASN A 90 12.20 -18.39 -12.38
C ASN A 90 12.41 -16.87 -12.18
N PHE A 91 11.32 -16.13 -11.99
CA PHE A 91 11.29 -14.69 -11.70
C PHE A 91 11.31 -14.36 -10.20
N GLY A 92 11.75 -15.32 -9.38
CA GLY A 92 11.74 -15.20 -7.93
C GLY A 92 10.35 -15.48 -7.36
N ASN A 93 10.26 -15.48 -6.05
CA ASN A 93 9.00 -15.73 -5.35
C ASN A 93 8.68 -14.56 -4.42
N LEU A 94 7.54 -13.91 -4.68
CA LEU A 94 7.04 -12.78 -3.89
C LEU A 94 6.75 -13.17 -2.43
N LEU A 95 6.43 -14.44 -2.17
CA LEU A 95 6.03 -14.94 -0.85
C LEU A 95 7.24 -15.26 0.01
N THR A 96 8.25 -15.94 -0.54
CA THR A 96 9.47 -16.31 0.21
C THR A 96 10.50 -15.17 0.23
N GLY A 97 10.53 -14.35 -0.83
CA GLY A 97 11.58 -13.35 -1.03
C GLY A 97 12.76 -13.88 -1.86
N ASP A 98 12.66 -15.09 -2.41
CA ASP A 98 13.71 -15.67 -3.23
C ASP A 98 13.99 -14.80 -4.48
N PRO A 99 15.27 -14.49 -4.75
CA PRO A 99 15.62 -13.65 -5.88
C PRO A 99 15.35 -14.36 -7.21
N ALA A 100 15.09 -13.56 -8.25
CA ALA A 100 14.95 -14.07 -9.60
C ALA A 100 16.26 -14.65 -10.14
N SER A 101 16.14 -15.61 -11.06
CA SER A 101 17.28 -16.13 -11.81
C SER A 101 17.92 -15.03 -12.66
N ALA A 102 19.24 -15.13 -12.88
CA ALA A 102 19.98 -14.16 -13.67
C ALA A 102 19.33 -13.94 -15.06
N SER A 103 19.40 -12.70 -15.56
CA SER A 103 18.75 -12.22 -16.80
C SER A 103 19.00 -13.06 -18.06
N ARG A 104 20.06 -13.88 -18.06
CA ARG A 104 20.41 -14.80 -19.16
C ARG A 104 19.62 -16.11 -19.20
N TYR A 105 18.94 -16.47 -18.11
CA TYR A 105 18.18 -17.74 -17.97
C TYR A 105 16.66 -17.55 -17.98
N ILE A 106 16.19 -16.30 -17.95
CA ILE A 106 14.77 -15.97 -17.93
C ILE A 106 14.38 -15.20 -19.18
N GLU A 107 13.14 -15.39 -19.60
CA GLU A 107 12.61 -14.82 -20.83
C GLU A 107 11.26 -14.15 -20.58
N CYS A 108 10.94 -13.12 -21.37
CA CYS A 108 9.70 -12.39 -21.25
C CYS A 108 9.18 -11.89 -22.61
N ARG A 109 7.88 -11.65 -22.70
CA ARG A 109 7.22 -10.98 -23.83
C ARG A 109 6.03 -10.14 -23.35
N LEU A 110 5.49 -9.30 -24.22
CA LEU A 110 4.28 -8.52 -23.89
C LEU A 110 3.03 -9.38 -23.94
N THR A 111 2.11 -9.15 -23.02
CA THR A 111 0.77 -9.77 -23.05
C THR A 111 -0.09 -9.08 -24.11
N PRO A 112 -1.12 -9.77 -24.66
CA PRO A 112 -2.10 -9.12 -25.54
C PRO A 112 -2.78 -7.89 -24.92
N LEU A 113 -2.93 -7.89 -23.59
CA LEU A 113 -3.50 -6.76 -22.85
C LEU A 113 -2.66 -5.48 -23.01
N ALA A 114 -1.33 -5.61 -23.05
CA ALA A 114 -0.44 -4.46 -23.23
C ALA A 114 -0.70 -3.74 -24.57
N PHE A 115 -0.95 -4.50 -25.64
CA PHE A 115 -1.27 -3.94 -26.96
C PHE A 115 -2.62 -3.25 -26.98
N GLU A 116 -3.64 -3.82 -26.34
CA GLU A 116 -4.98 -3.22 -26.32
C GLU A 116 -5.03 -1.93 -25.50
N VAL A 117 -4.24 -1.86 -24.42
CA VAL A 117 -4.33 -0.81 -23.39
C VAL A 117 -3.31 0.31 -23.58
N LEU A 118 -2.07 -0.01 -23.98
CA LEU A 118 -0.95 0.94 -23.98
C LEU A 118 -0.45 1.30 -25.39
N TYR A 119 -0.65 0.42 -26.37
CA TYR A 119 -0.04 0.55 -27.69
C TYR A 119 -0.87 1.43 -28.64
N SER A 120 -0.41 2.66 -28.86
CA SER A 120 -0.93 3.53 -29.92
C SER A 120 0.22 4.37 -30.50
N LYS A 121 1.06 3.76 -31.37
CA LYS A 121 2.30 4.39 -31.88
C LYS A 121 2.08 5.78 -32.48
N GLU A 122 0.99 5.97 -33.22
CA GLU A 122 0.71 7.21 -33.95
C GLU A 122 0.15 8.34 -33.05
N ILE A 123 -0.41 8.00 -31.89
CA ILE A 123 -0.97 8.95 -30.92
C ILE A 123 0.02 9.28 -29.81
N THR A 124 0.96 8.37 -29.56
CA THR A 124 1.97 8.53 -28.52
C THR A 124 2.92 9.68 -28.87
N THR A 125 3.14 10.58 -27.92
CA THR A 125 4.14 11.66 -28.07
C THR A 125 5.51 11.13 -27.72
N TYR A 126 6.49 11.36 -28.59
CA TYR A 126 7.87 10.95 -28.39
C TYR A 126 8.79 12.17 -28.17
N GLU A 127 9.77 12.00 -27.29
CA GLU A 127 10.88 12.94 -27.10
C GLU A 127 12.20 12.23 -27.48
N PRO A 128 13.23 12.97 -27.93
CA PRO A 128 14.54 12.37 -28.18
C PRO A 128 15.13 11.70 -26.93
N SER A 129 15.81 10.57 -27.11
CA SER A 129 16.57 9.91 -26.06
C SER A 129 17.70 10.80 -25.52
N TYR A 130 18.28 10.42 -24.38
CA TYR A 130 19.37 11.19 -23.73
C TYR A 130 20.60 11.40 -24.64
N ASP A 131 20.82 10.51 -25.61
CA ASP A 131 21.91 10.59 -26.60
C ASP A 131 21.45 11.15 -27.97
N GLY A 132 20.16 11.48 -28.12
CA GLY A 132 19.54 12.03 -29.33
C GLY A 132 19.46 11.06 -30.52
N ARG A 133 19.81 9.78 -30.35
CA ARG A 133 19.85 8.79 -31.44
C ARG A 133 18.51 8.08 -31.68
N ASN A 134 17.72 7.93 -30.62
CA ASN A 134 16.43 7.25 -30.65
C ASN A 134 15.33 8.19 -30.15
N ALA A 135 14.07 7.79 -30.28
CA ALA A 135 12.93 8.51 -29.75
C ALA A 135 12.27 7.65 -28.67
N GLU A 136 12.00 8.21 -27.50
CA GLU A 136 11.30 7.52 -26.40
C GLU A 136 9.93 8.14 -26.12
N PRO A 137 8.93 7.34 -25.71
CA PRO A 137 7.61 7.87 -25.41
C PRO A 137 7.67 8.72 -24.13
N LEU A 138 7.14 9.94 -24.20
CA LEU A 138 6.99 10.78 -23.02
C LEU A 138 6.06 10.11 -22.01
N ILE A 139 4.87 9.72 -22.47
CA ILE A 139 3.79 9.07 -21.72
C ILE A 139 3.03 8.15 -22.67
N PHE A 140 2.64 6.96 -22.22
CA PHE A 140 1.73 6.10 -22.99
C PHE A 140 0.26 6.55 -22.85
N PRO A 141 -0.55 6.47 -23.92
CA PRO A 141 -1.99 6.76 -23.86
C PRO A 141 -2.73 5.58 -23.22
N ALA A 142 -2.51 5.35 -21.92
CA ALA A 142 -3.05 4.20 -21.21
C ALA A 142 -4.57 4.30 -21.05
N LYS A 143 -5.27 3.29 -21.58
CA LYS A 143 -6.75 3.24 -21.57
C LYS A 143 -7.34 2.79 -20.23
N ILE A 144 -6.52 2.38 -19.26
CA ILE A 144 -6.99 1.93 -17.94
C ILE A 144 -6.12 2.53 -16.81
N PRO A 145 -6.63 2.59 -15.57
CA PRO A 145 -5.87 3.06 -14.40
C PRO A 145 -4.77 2.08 -13.95
N VAL A 146 -3.66 2.03 -14.69
CA VAL A 146 -2.53 1.12 -14.42
C VAL A 146 -1.97 1.29 -13.00
N ILE A 147 -1.90 2.53 -12.52
CA ILE A 147 -1.35 2.86 -11.22
C ILE A 147 -2.09 2.19 -10.06
N LEU A 148 -3.43 2.11 -10.17
CA LEU A 148 -4.27 1.45 -9.16
C LEU A 148 -4.19 -0.07 -9.28
N ILE A 149 -4.02 -0.62 -10.49
CA ILE A 149 -3.90 -2.07 -10.69
C ILE A 149 -2.59 -2.58 -10.09
N GLN A 150 -1.46 -1.95 -10.42
CA GLN A 150 -0.14 -2.44 -10.03
C GLN A 150 0.25 -2.02 -8.60
N GLY A 151 -0.27 -0.87 -8.15
CA GLY A 151 0.28 -0.12 -7.02
C GLY A 151 1.64 0.48 -7.36
N SER A 152 2.14 1.34 -6.48
CA SER A 152 3.48 1.91 -6.62
C SER A 152 4.00 2.39 -5.28
N GLU A 153 5.31 2.26 -5.09
CA GLU A 153 6.01 2.78 -3.93
C GLU A 153 7.18 3.62 -4.41
N GLY A 154 7.30 4.85 -3.91
CA GLY A 154 8.32 5.78 -4.34
C GLY A 154 8.73 6.71 -3.20
N ILE A 155 10.02 6.83 -2.94
CA ILE A 155 10.56 7.78 -1.98
C ILE A 155 11.34 8.82 -2.76
N ALA A 156 10.92 10.07 -2.65
CA ALA A 156 11.57 11.23 -3.25
C ALA A 156 12.09 12.17 -2.15
N VAL A 157 12.76 13.25 -2.55
CA VAL A 157 13.30 14.22 -1.59
C VAL A 157 12.15 14.93 -0.86
N GLY A 158 11.97 14.60 0.42
CA GLY A 158 10.93 15.19 1.28
C GLY A 158 9.50 14.67 1.04
N MET A 159 9.32 13.63 0.21
CA MET A 159 8.00 13.09 -0.14
C MET A 159 8.05 11.57 -0.26
N ALA A 160 6.97 10.89 0.12
CA ALA A 160 6.82 9.45 -0.06
C ALA A 160 5.46 9.14 -0.68
N ALA A 161 5.45 8.28 -1.70
CA ALA A 161 4.27 7.77 -2.36
C ALA A 161 4.12 6.28 -2.00
N LYS A 162 2.94 5.89 -1.55
CA LYS A 162 2.57 4.49 -1.30
C LYS A 162 1.15 4.31 -1.81
N ILE A 163 1.01 3.72 -2.99
CA ILE A 163 -0.26 3.37 -3.63
C ILE A 163 -0.43 1.86 -3.54
N LEU A 164 -1.55 1.44 -2.97
CA LEU A 164 -1.89 0.03 -2.84
C LEU A 164 -2.53 -0.51 -4.13
N PRO A 165 -2.26 -1.76 -4.52
CA PRO A 165 -2.92 -2.39 -5.65
C PRO A 165 -4.41 -2.60 -5.38
N HIS A 166 -5.21 -2.60 -6.44
CA HIS A 166 -6.66 -2.81 -6.45
C HIS A 166 -7.02 -3.82 -7.53
N ASN A 167 -8.22 -4.40 -7.41
CA ASN A 167 -8.65 -5.44 -8.33
C ASN A 167 -8.94 -4.87 -9.73
N PHE A 168 -8.39 -5.51 -10.77
CA PHE A 168 -8.57 -5.13 -12.18
C PHE A 168 -10.05 -4.99 -12.58
N ASN A 169 -10.88 -5.98 -12.22
CA ASN A 169 -12.29 -5.98 -12.60
C ASN A 169 -13.08 -4.87 -11.93
N GLU A 170 -12.75 -4.56 -10.68
CA GLU A 170 -13.43 -3.51 -9.92
C GLU A 170 -13.07 -2.13 -10.42
N ILE A 171 -11.80 -1.90 -10.76
CA ILE A 171 -11.36 -0.65 -11.37
C ILE A 171 -12.11 -0.40 -12.68
N LEU A 172 -12.19 -1.41 -13.56
CA LEU A 172 -12.91 -1.27 -14.82
C LEU A 172 -14.40 -0.99 -14.62
N ARG A 173 -15.03 -1.67 -13.66
CA ARG A 173 -16.44 -1.38 -13.29
C ARG A 173 -16.59 0.02 -12.71
N ALA A 174 -15.65 0.49 -11.90
CA ALA A 174 -15.67 1.84 -11.33
C ALA A 174 -15.54 2.91 -12.42
N VAL A 175 -14.63 2.74 -13.39
CA VAL A 175 -14.53 3.63 -14.56
C VAL A 175 -15.84 3.63 -15.35
N LYS A 176 -16.47 2.47 -15.55
CA LYS A 176 -17.79 2.37 -16.20
C LYS A 176 -18.88 3.10 -15.40
N SER A 177 -18.94 2.91 -14.09
CA SER A 177 -19.89 3.59 -13.21
C SER A 177 -19.68 5.10 -13.19
N GLU A 178 -18.43 5.58 -13.16
CA GLU A 178 -18.10 7.01 -13.28
C GLU A 178 -18.60 7.59 -14.60
N LEU A 179 -18.40 6.87 -15.72
CA LEU A 179 -18.96 7.27 -17.01
C LEU A 179 -20.49 7.36 -16.91
N LEU A 180 -21.17 6.38 -16.31
CA LEU A 180 -22.62 6.37 -16.16
C LEU A 180 -23.16 7.40 -15.14
N GLY A 181 -22.31 7.96 -14.28
CA GLY A 181 -22.71 8.83 -13.16
C GLY A 181 -23.26 8.04 -11.95
N GLU A 182 -22.88 6.78 -11.82
CA GLU A 182 -23.25 5.89 -10.73
C GLU A 182 -22.21 5.93 -9.60
N ALA A 183 -22.64 5.73 -8.36
CA ALA A 183 -21.74 5.65 -7.22
C ALA A 183 -20.98 4.31 -7.20
N TYR A 184 -19.70 4.34 -6.87
CA TYR A 184 -18.85 3.16 -6.68
C TYR A 184 -17.99 3.30 -5.43
N LYS A 185 -17.46 2.17 -4.97
CA LYS A 185 -16.46 2.11 -3.91
C LYS A 185 -15.35 1.16 -4.36
N LEU A 186 -14.11 1.59 -4.15
CA LEU A 186 -12.92 0.82 -4.49
C LEU A 186 -12.08 0.63 -3.24
N TYR A 187 -11.64 -0.61 -3.04
CA TYR A 187 -10.78 -0.99 -1.93
C TYR A 187 -9.57 -1.76 -2.44
N PRO A 188 -8.44 -1.72 -1.73
CA PRO A 188 -7.24 -2.45 -2.12
C PRO A 188 -7.48 -3.95 -2.29
N ASP A 189 -6.71 -4.56 -3.18
CA ASP A 189 -6.66 -6.00 -3.38
C ASP A 189 -5.21 -6.41 -3.60
N PHE A 190 -4.72 -7.33 -2.76
CA PHE A 190 -3.32 -7.69 -2.67
C PHE A 190 -3.06 -9.03 -3.37
N PRO A 191 -1.93 -9.16 -4.08
CA PRO A 191 -1.56 -10.43 -4.71
C PRO A 191 -1.29 -11.55 -3.70
N THR A 192 -0.92 -11.19 -2.47
CA THR A 192 -0.67 -12.11 -1.33
C THR A 192 -1.94 -12.56 -0.62
N GLY A 193 -3.11 -12.00 -0.97
CA GLY A 193 -4.36 -12.20 -0.22
C GLY A 193 -4.33 -11.49 1.13
N GLY A 194 -4.85 -12.17 2.15
CA GLY A 194 -4.97 -11.67 3.51
C GLY A 194 -6.28 -10.93 3.77
N ILE A 195 -6.42 -10.49 5.01
CA ILE A 195 -7.59 -9.75 5.50
C ILE A 195 -7.22 -8.28 5.62
N VAL A 196 -8.03 -7.39 5.06
CA VAL A 196 -7.80 -5.94 5.12
C VAL A 196 -8.94 -5.21 5.82
N ASP A 197 -8.57 -4.31 6.74
CA ASP A 197 -9.47 -3.31 7.31
C ASP A 197 -9.24 -1.96 6.61
N VAL A 198 -10.34 -1.44 6.06
CA VAL A 198 -10.38 -0.22 5.24
C VAL A 198 -11.03 0.96 5.94
N ASN A 199 -11.36 0.86 7.24
CA ASN A 199 -12.01 1.93 8.01
C ASN A 199 -11.26 3.27 7.93
N GLU A 200 -9.93 3.22 8.05
CA GLU A 200 -9.06 4.40 8.02
C GLU A 200 -8.49 4.68 6.61
N TYR A 201 -8.97 4.01 5.55
CA TYR A 201 -8.36 4.10 4.22
C TYR A 201 -8.43 5.51 3.60
N ALA A 202 -9.46 6.28 3.96
CA ALA A 202 -9.67 7.68 3.54
C ALA A 202 -9.43 7.91 2.03
N ASP A 203 -10.04 7.06 1.20
CA ASP A 203 -9.97 7.11 -0.27
C ASP A 203 -8.53 7.15 -0.83
N GLY A 204 -7.59 6.47 -0.16
CA GLY A 204 -6.19 6.38 -0.56
C GLY A 204 -5.21 7.29 0.20
N ASN A 205 -5.67 8.16 1.11
CA ASN A 205 -4.80 9.07 1.86
C ASN A 205 -4.83 8.84 3.38
N GLY A 206 -5.07 7.60 3.79
CA GLY A 206 -5.13 7.21 5.19
C GLY A 206 -4.27 6.00 5.51
N LYS A 207 -4.82 5.05 6.26
CA LYS A 207 -4.13 3.85 6.71
C LYS A 207 -5.01 2.62 6.52
N VAL A 208 -4.38 1.49 6.27
CA VAL A 208 -5.04 0.19 6.27
C VAL A 208 -4.34 -0.75 7.24
N LEU A 209 -5.12 -1.58 7.93
CA LEU A 209 -4.59 -2.70 8.69
C LEU A 209 -4.71 -3.95 7.84
N VAL A 210 -3.61 -4.65 7.64
CA VAL A 210 -3.57 -5.89 6.88
C VAL A 210 -3.17 -7.03 7.81
N ARG A 211 -3.93 -8.12 7.80
CA ARG A 211 -3.72 -9.32 8.60
C ARG A 211 -3.42 -10.54 7.72
N ALA A 212 -2.59 -11.41 8.27
CA ALA A 212 -2.39 -12.76 7.78
C ALA A 212 -3.67 -13.57 7.98
N LYS A 213 -3.91 -14.55 7.11
CA LYS A 213 -4.98 -15.53 7.33
C LYS A 213 -4.43 -16.69 8.15
N ILE A 214 -4.93 -16.81 9.38
CA ILE A 214 -4.44 -17.79 10.35
C ILE A 214 -5.60 -18.70 10.77
N GLU A 215 -5.40 -20.01 10.64
CA GLU A 215 -6.39 -21.03 10.97
C GLU A 215 -5.80 -22.04 11.96
N PRO A 216 -6.52 -22.38 13.05
CA PRO A 216 -6.12 -23.48 13.93
C PRO A 216 -6.31 -24.84 13.22
N THR A 217 -5.49 -25.82 13.54
CA THR A 217 -5.73 -27.21 13.10
C THR A 217 -6.91 -27.82 13.85
N ASP A 218 -7.57 -28.83 13.27
CA ASP A 218 -8.73 -29.51 13.89
C ASP A 218 -8.43 -30.02 15.31
N ASP A 219 -7.19 -30.46 15.53
CA ASP A 219 -6.69 -30.95 16.81
C ASP A 219 -6.36 -29.84 17.83
N ASN A 220 -6.43 -28.55 17.44
CA ASN A 220 -5.99 -27.37 18.20
C ASN A 220 -4.54 -27.43 18.73
N LYS A 221 -3.72 -28.33 18.18
CA LYS A 221 -2.30 -28.50 18.56
C LYS A 221 -1.35 -27.62 17.76
N ALA A 222 -1.80 -27.13 16.60
CA ALA A 222 -1.00 -26.30 15.73
C ALA A 222 -1.83 -25.17 15.12
N ILE A 223 -1.13 -24.17 14.61
CA ILE A 223 -1.70 -23.03 13.91
C ILE A 223 -1.07 -22.98 12.52
N LEU A 224 -1.90 -22.83 11.50
CA LEU A 224 -1.48 -22.71 10.10
C LEU A 224 -1.68 -21.27 9.63
N ILE A 225 -0.62 -20.67 9.10
CA ILE A 225 -0.69 -19.38 8.39
C ILE A 225 -0.78 -19.67 6.90
N LYS A 226 -1.92 -19.33 6.29
CA LYS A 226 -2.24 -19.62 4.88
C LYS A 226 -2.00 -18.46 3.92
N GLU A 227 -2.06 -17.23 4.42
CA GLU A 227 -1.89 -16.02 3.61
C GLU A 227 -1.08 -14.98 4.39
N LEU A 228 -0.23 -14.23 3.69
CA LEU A 228 0.66 -13.24 4.29
C LEU A 228 0.07 -11.82 4.19
N PRO A 229 0.37 -10.95 5.17
CA PRO A 229 0.12 -9.54 5.05
C PRO A 229 0.90 -8.93 3.89
N PHE A 230 0.30 -7.96 3.21
CA PHE A 230 0.93 -7.31 2.08
C PHE A 230 2.23 -6.60 2.47
N GLY A 231 3.33 -6.93 1.79
CA GLY A 231 4.65 -6.35 2.00
C GLY A 231 5.59 -7.19 2.88
N GLU A 232 5.10 -8.29 3.47
CA GLU A 232 5.91 -9.23 4.23
C GLU A 232 6.17 -10.52 3.43
N THR A 233 7.34 -11.12 3.65
CA THR A 233 7.72 -12.46 3.16
C THR A 233 7.63 -13.50 4.29
N THR A 234 7.61 -14.79 3.95
CA THR A 234 7.65 -15.88 4.94
C THR A 234 8.86 -15.75 5.86
N GLU A 235 10.03 -15.45 5.31
CA GLU A 235 11.26 -15.22 6.09
C GLU A 235 11.11 -14.06 7.09
N SER A 236 10.60 -12.91 6.63
CA SER A 236 10.41 -11.73 7.50
C SER A 236 9.37 -11.98 8.59
N LEU A 237 8.30 -12.70 8.26
CA LEU A 237 7.24 -13.05 9.20
C LEU A 237 7.75 -14.04 10.26
N ILE A 238 8.46 -15.10 9.85
CA ILE A 238 9.07 -16.08 10.76
C ILE A 238 10.07 -15.39 11.68
N ALA A 239 10.93 -14.51 11.15
CA ALA A 239 11.85 -13.73 11.97
C ALA A 239 11.13 -12.83 13.00
N SER A 240 9.96 -12.29 12.65
CA SER A 240 9.13 -11.52 13.58
C SER A 240 8.55 -12.40 14.69
N ILE A 241 8.12 -13.62 14.36
CA ILE A 241 7.58 -14.60 15.31
C ILE A 241 8.68 -15.07 16.26
N GLU A 242 9.86 -15.41 15.76
CA GLU A 242 11.01 -15.78 16.60
C GLU A 242 11.37 -14.68 17.59
N ARG A 243 11.33 -13.42 17.16
CA ARG A 243 11.60 -12.27 18.03
C ARG A 243 10.56 -12.17 19.15
N ALA A 244 9.30 -12.45 18.87
CA ALA A 244 8.24 -12.49 19.89
C ALA A 244 8.39 -13.67 20.86
N ILE A 245 8.88 -14.82 20.38
CA ILE A 245 9.22 -15.99 21.21
C ILE A 245 10.39 -15.65 22.16
N ARG A 246 11.47 -15.05 21.64
CA ARG A 246 12.64 -14.65 22.46
C ARG A 246 12.27 -13.65 23.56
N LYS A 247 11.26 -12.80 23.33
CA LYS A 247 10.71 -11.86 24.32
C LYS A 247 9.67 -12.48 25.27
N ASN A 248 9.41 -13.78 25.17
CA ASN A 248 8.40 -14.51 25.95
C ASN A 248 6.96 -13.97 25.80
N TYR A 249 6.66 -13.26 24.71
CA TYR A 249 5.29 -12.81 24.43
C TYR A 249 4.40 -13.94 23.93
N ILE A 250 4.99 -14.90 23.20
CA ILE A 250 4.30 -16.03 22.58
C ILE A 250 5.07 -17.30 22.92
N LYS A 251 4.34 -18.41 23.14
CA LYS A 251 4.93 -19.74 23.37
C LYS A 251 4.56 -20.66 22.21
N VAL A 252 5.56 -21.01 21.41
CA VAL A 252 5.46 -21.94 20.28
C VAL A 252 6.59 -22.96 20.44
N SER A 253 6.31 -24.23 20.17
CA SER A 253 7.27 -25.34 20.29
C SER A 253 8.21 -25.41 19.09
N SER A 254 7.67 -25.30 17.88
CA SER A 254 8.40 -25.38 16.62
C SER A 254 7.70 -24.58 15.53
N ILE A 255 8.49 -24.10 14.57
CA ILE A 255 8.03 -23.38 13.38
C ILE A 255 8.53 -24.18 12.18
N ASN A 256 7.62 -24.61 11.31
CA ASN A 256 7.94 -25.29 10.06
C ASN A 256 7.39 -24.46 8.89
N ASP A 257 8.22 -24.21 7.88
CA ASP A 257 7.80 -23.56 6.64
C ASP A 257 7.66 -24.60 5.52
N PHE A 258 6.43 -24.83 5.07
CA PHE A 258 6.07 -25.71 3.96
C PHE A 258 5.64 -24.91 2.72
N THR A 259 5.95 -23.61 2.68
CA THR A 259 5.55 -22.72 1.59
C THR A 259 6.11 -23.17 0.25
N THR A 260 5.23 -23.23 -0.75
CA THR A 260 5.57 -23.50 -2.15
C THR A 260 4.98 -22.41 -3.03
N GLU A 261 3.95 -22.73 -3.82
CA GLU A 261 3.12 -21.75 -4.52
C GLU A 261 2.15 -21.05 -3.58
N ASN A 262 1.69 -21.78 -2.55
CA ASN A 262 0.83 -21.28 -1.49
C ASN A 262 1.63 -21.19 -0.19
N VAL A 263 1.29 -20.20 0.64
CA VAL A 263 1.92 -20.01 1.95
C VAL A 263 1.39 -21.05 2.91
N GLU A 264 2.29 -21.74 3.59
CA GLU A 264 1.93 -22.69 4.62
C GLU A 264 3.01 -22.71 5.70
N ILE A 265 2.80 -21.91 6.74
CA ILE A 265 3.67 -21.89 7.92
C ILE A 265 2.93 -22.55 9.07
N GLU A 266 3.49 -23.65 9.56
CA GLU A 266 2.95 -24.40 10.69
C GLU A 266 3.67 -24.01 11.99
N LEU A 267 2.87 -23.60 12.98
CA LEU A 267 3.31 -23.29 14.34
C LEU A 267 2.76 -24.34 15.30
N THR A 268 3.63 -25.23 15.80
CA THR A 268 3.22 -26.25 16.78
C THR A 268 3.16 -25.65 18.18
N LEU A 269 2.06 -25.87 18.90
CA LEU A 269 1.85 -25.33 20.24
C LEU A 269 2.30 -26.30 21.33
N PRO A 270 2.81 -25.78 22.48
CA PRO A 270 3.10 -26.61 23.64
C PRO A 270 1.81 -27.04 24.35
N ARG A 271 1.88 -28.13 25.12
CA ARG A 271 0.71 -28.66 25.85
C ARG A 271 0.12 -27.61 26.80
N GLY A 272 -1.20 -27.46 26.77
CA GLY A 272 -1.95 -26.55 27.65
C GLY A 272 -2.07 -25.10 27.14
N VAL A 273 -1.70 -24.84 25.88
CA VAL A 273 -1.88 -23.53 25.23
C VAL A 273 -2.99 -23.62 24.19
N TYR A 274 -3.94 -22.69 24.24
CA TYR A 274 -5.05 -22.63 23.30
C TYR A 274 -4.67 -21.86 22.03
N ALA A 275 -5.04 -22.40 20.86
CA ALA A 275 -4.70 -21.80 19.57
C ALA A 275 -5.25 -20.38 19.41
N ASN A 276 -6.52 -20.15 19.76
CA ASN A 276 -7.17 -18.84 19.63
C ASN A 276 -6.46 -17.73 20.42
N GLU A 277 -5.96 -18.02 21.63
CA GLU A 277 -5.21 -17.03 22.43
C GLU A 277 -3.86 -16.69 21.80
N ILE A 278 -3.21 -17.66 21.16
CA ILE A 278 -1.95 -17.44 20.46
C ILE A 278 -2.17 -16.67 19.16
N ILE A 279 -3.25 -16.95 18.43
CA ILE A 279 -3.63 -16.20 17.22
C ILE A 279 -3.77 -14.71 17.53
N GLU A 280 -4.49 -14.34 18.61
CA GLU A 280 -4.59 -12.94 19.02
C GLU A 280 -3.21 -12.33 19.34
N LYS A 281 -2.35 -13.07 20.05
CA LYS A 281 -0.99 -12.59 20.35
C LYS A 281 -0.12 -12.45 19.12
N LEU A 282 -0.24 -13.35 18.14
CA LEU A 282 0.47 -13.26 16.86
C LEU A 282 0.11 -11.94 16.19
N TYR A 283 -1.18 -11.62 16.03
CA TYR A 283 -1.59 -10.34 15.44
C TYR A 283 -1.05 -9.11 16.17
N HIS A 284 -0.85 -9.16 17.49
CA HIS A 284 -0.38 -7.98 18.24
C HIS A 284 1.13 -7.83 18.34
N TYR A 285 1.88 -8.94 18.41
CA TYR A 285 3.31 -8.92 18.74
C TYR A 285 4.21 -9.29 17.55
N THR A 286 3.65 -9.73 16.43
CA THR A 286 4.41 -10.12 15.23
C THR A 286 3.92 -9.34 14.02
N ASN A 287 4.61 -9.51 12.89
CA ASN A 287 4.20 -8.91 11.62
C ASN A 287 2.98 -9.63 11.00
N CYS A 288 2.30 -10.53 11.72
CA CYS A 288 1.02 -11.12 11.27
C CYS A 288 -0.09 -10.06 11.10
N GLN A 289 0.08 -8.87 11.69
CA GLN A 289 -0.73 -7.70 11.42
C GLN A 289 0.20 -6.50 11.17
N VAL A 290 0.02 -5.82 10.04
CA VAL A 290 0.81 -4.65 9.67
C VAL A 290 -0.12 -3.47 9.41
N SER A 291 0.28 -2.29 9.89
CA SER A 291 -0.36 -1.03 9.53
C SER A 291 0.39 -0.38 8.38
N ILE A 292 -0.29 -0.18 7.25
CA ILE A 292 0.29 0.41 6.06
C ILE A 292 -0.31 1.81 5.90
N SER A 293 0.57 2.82 5.93
CA SER A 293 0.19 4.20 5.63
C SER A 293 0.21 4.43 4.13
N VAL A 294 -0.89 4.96 3.59
CA VAL A 294 -1.12 5.15 2.16
C VAL A 294 -1.01 6.64 1.85
N ASN A 295 -0.35 6.96 0.74
CA ASN A 295 -0.26 8.32 0.22
C ASN A 295 -0.25 8.29 -1.30
N LEU A 296 -1.35 8.72 -1.92
CA LEU A 296 -1.55 8.71 -3.37
C LEU A 296 -0.90 9.91 -4.06
N LEU A 297 0.42 10.03 -3.91
CA LEU A 297 1.23 11.06 -4.54
C LEU A 297 1.66 10.61 -5.95
N LEU A 298 1.20 11.33 -6.98
CA LEU A 298 1.48 11.04 -8.39
C LEU A 298 1.93 12.30 -9.14
N LEU A 299 2.57 12.11 -10.29
CA LEU A 299 2.93 13.22 -11.18
C LEU A 299 1.78 13.54 -12.13
N SER A 300 1.37 14.81 -12.16
CA SER A 300 0.46 15.38 -13.14
C SER A 300 1.14 16.59 -13.77
N ASP A 301 1.25 16.62 -15.10
CA ASP A 301 1.96 17.66 -15.85
C ASP A 301 3.37 17.99 -15.31
N ARG A 302 4.10 16.95 -14.89
CA ARG A 302 5.45 17.02 -14.27
C ARG A 302 5.50 17.63 -12.85
N TYR A 303 4.36 17.80 -12.18
CA TYR A 303 4.28 18.26 -10.79
C TYR A 303 3.71 17.17 -9.87
N PRO A 304 4.24 17.03 -8.64
CA PRO A 304 3.70 16.08 -7.66
C PRO A 304 2.38 16.60 -7.08
N VAL A 305 1.32 15.79 -7.18
CA VAL A 305 -0.03 16.10 -6.70
C VAL A 305 -0.55 14.91 -5.91
N ILE A 306 -1.24 15.18 -4.80
CA ILE A 306 -1.92 14.15 -4.00
C ILE A 306 -3.31 13.98 -4.60
N TYR A 307 -3.63 12.75 -4.99
CA TYR A 307 -4.93 12.35 -5.52
C TYR A 307 -5.69 11.49 -4.51
N THR A 308 -7.00 11.38 -4.66
CA THR A 308 -7.76 10.26 -4.08
C THR A 308 -8.01 9.16 -5.12
N VAL A 309 -8.47 7.97 -4.70
CA VAL A 309 -8.86 6.91 -5.64
C VAL A 309 -9.99 7.39 -6.55
N THR A 310 -10.98 8.11 -6.01
CA THR A 310 -12.06 8.72 -6.80
C THR A 310 -11.53 9.70 -7.85
N ASP A 311 -10.58 10.56 -7.49
CA ASP A 311 -9.99 11.51 -8.43
C ASP A 311 -9.27 10.80 -9.59
N ILE A 312 -8.55 9.71 -9.28
CA ILE A 312 -7.85 8.91 -10.31
C ILE A 312 -8.85 8.26 -11.26
N ILE A 313 -9.94 7.67 -10.74
CA ILE A 313 -10.97 7.05 -11.59
C ILE A 313 -11.64 8.10 -12.50
N LYS A 314 -12.00 9.26 -11.95
CA LYS A 314 -12.56 10.37 -12.72
C LYS A 314 -11.62 10.84 -13.82
N PHE A 315 -10.34 11.06 -13.47
CA PHE A 315 -9.31 11.42 -14.43
C PHE A 315 -9.21 10.40 -15.56
N HIS A 316 -9.19 9.09 -15.24
CA HIS A 316 -9.10 8.05 -16.25
C HIS A 316 -10.37 7.86 -17.08
N ALA A 317 -11.56 8.13 -16.54
CA ALA A 317 -12.81 8.10 -17.29
C ALA A 317 -12.85 9.19 -18.38
N GLU A 318 -12.36 10.39 -18.07
CA GLU A 318 -12.18 11.47 -19.04
C GLU A 318 -11.04 11.15 -20.03
N HIS A 319 -9.91 10.65 -19.52
CA HIS A 319 -8.75 10.28 -20.33
C HIS A 319 -9.09 9.18 -21.34
N LEU A 320 -9.83 8.16 -20.94
CA LEU A 320 -10.26 7.06 -21.81
C LEU A 320 -11.07 7.59 -23.01
N GLN A 321 -12.05 8.46 -22.77
CA GLN A 321 -12.83 9.08 -23.84
C GLN A 321 -11.93 9.89 -24.79
N LYS A 322 -10.96 10.63 -24.25
CA LYS A 322 -10.00 11.40 -25.05
C LYS A 322 -9.14 10.50 -25.94
N VAL A 323 -8.54 9.45 -25.37
CA VAL A 323 -7.68 8.51 -26.11
C VAL A 323 -8.46 7.77 -27.19
N LEU A 324 -9.64 7.22 -26.87
CA LEU A 324 -10.46 6.52 -27.84
C LEU A 324 -10.94 7.46 -28.97
N LYS A 325 -11.24 8.72 -28.64
CA LYS A 325 -11.58 9.72 -29.67
C LYS A 325 -10.39 9.99 -30.60
N MET A 326 -9.17 10.11 -30.07
CA MET A 326 -7.97 10.28 -30.89
C MET A 326 -7.73 9.06 -31.81
N GLU A 327 -7.98 7.85 -31.32
CA GLU A 327 -7.90 6.62 -32.12
C GLU A 327 -8.93 6.59 -33.25
N LEU A 328 -10.18 6.96 -32.94
CA LEU A 328 -11.25 6.99 -33.94
C LEU A 328 -11.03 8.10 -34.98
N GLU A 329 -10.53 9.28 -34.59
CA GLU A 329 -10.21 10.36 -35.55
C GLU A 329 -9.05 9.99 -36.48
N LEU A 330 -8.08 9.26 -35.95
CA LEU A 330 -6.97 8.71 -36.73
C LEU A 330 -7.45 7.63 -37.71
N GLU A 331 -8.33 6.73 -37.25
CA GLU A 331 -8.98 5.72 -38.10
C GLU A 331 -9.82 6.39 -39.19
N ARG A 332 -10.62 7.39 -38.81
CA ARG A 332 -11.40 8.22 -39.74
C ARG A 332 -10.51 8.87 -40.79
N SER A 333 -9.41 9.47 -40.40
CA SER A 333 -8.44 10.10 -41.31
C SER A 333 -7.85 9.07 -42.30
N LYS A 334 -7.50 7.87 -41.83
CA LYS A 334 -7.00 6.78 -42.68
C LYS A 334 -8.06 6.27 -43.66
N ILE A 335 -9.32 6.14 -43.24
CA ILE A 335 -10.41 5.72 -44.11
C ILE A 335 -10.68 6.78 -45.18
N LEU A 336 -10.72 8.06 -44.79
CA LEU A 336 -10.87 9.18 -45.73
C LEU A 336 -9.75 9.23 -46.78
N GLU A 337 -8.52 8.95 -46.36
CA GLU A 337 -7.36 8.88 -47.27
C GLU A 337 -7.46 7.69 -48.25
N LYS A 338 -7.91 6.52 -47.77
CA LYS A 338 -8.17 5.36 -48.63
C LYS A 338 -9.27 5.63 -49.66
N ILE A 339 -10.35 6.28 -49.24
CA ILE A 339 -11.45 6.67 -50.13
C ILE A 339 -10.94 7.69 -51.17
N PHE A 340 -10.16 8.68 -50.73
CA PHE A 340 -9.54 9.67 -51.61
C PHE A 340 -8.67 9.02 -52.68
N SER A 341 -7.72 8.17 -52.28
CA SER A 341 -6.82 7.44 -53.18
C SER A 341 -7.60 6.58 -54.19
N LYS A 342 -8.61 5.82 -53.74
CA LYS A 342 -9.44 4.99 -54.63
C LYS A 342 -10.27 5.82 -55.63
N THR A 343 -10.76 6.97 -55.20
CA THR A 343 -11.55 7.88 -56.05
C THR A 343 -10.64 8.56 -57.08
N LEU A 344 -9.43 8.94 -56.69
CA LEU A 344 -8.41 9.49 -57.57
C LEU A 344 -7.99 8.49 -58.66
N GLU A 345 -7.71 7.25 -58.27
CA GLU A 345 -7.41 6.15 -59.21
C GLU A 345 -8.56 5.91 -60.19
N GLN A 346 -9.80 5.91 -59.69
CA GLN A 346 -10.98 5.72 -60.52
C GLN A 346 -11.14 6.82 -61.56
N ILE A 347 -11.07 8.09 -61.17
CA ILE A 347 -11.22 9.25 -62.08
C ILE A 347 -10.12 9.23 -63.15
N PHE A 348 -8.88 8.93 -62.74
CA PHE A 348 -7.74 8.87 -63.67
C PHE A 348 -7.93 7.83 -64.78
N ILE A 349 -8.52 6.68 -64.45
CA ILE A 349 -8.72 5.56 -65.38
C ILE A 349 -10.03 5.73 -66.17
N GLU A 350 -11.13 6.10 -65.51
CA GLU A 350 -12.47 6.28 -66.08
C GLU A 350 -12.47 7.36 -67.18
N HIS A 351 -11.84 8.50 -66.91
CA HIS A 351 -11.74 9.61 -67.87
C HIS A 351 -10.54 9.51 -68.81
N LYS A 352 -9.80 8.40 -68.77
CA LYS A 352 -8.64 8.14 -69.62
C LYS A 352 -7.58 9.25 -69.57
N ILE A 353 -7.38 9.86 -68.40
CA ILE A 353 -6.42 10.96 -68.20
C ILE A 353 -5.00 10.49 -68.52
N TYR A 354 -4.70 9.20 -68.33
CA TYR A 354 -3.44 8.57 -68.75
C TYR A 354 -3.13 8.72 -70.24
N LYS A 355 -4.13 8.87 -71.13
CA LYS A 355 -3.88 9.08 -72.58
C LYS A 355 -3.41 10.49 -72.89
N ILE A 356 -3.77 11.46 -72.06
CA ILE A 356 -3.31 12.84 -72.20
C ILE A 356 -1.79 12.90 -72.03
N LEU A 357 -1.23 12.01 -71.18
CA LEU A 357 0.22 11.87 -70.99
C LEU A 357 0.98 11.55 -72.29
N GLU A 358 0.37 10.82 -73.23
CA GLU A 358 0.99 10.48 -74.53
C GLU A 358 1.16 11.71 -75.44
N THR A 359 0.43 12.79 -75.16
CA THR A 359 0.41 14.01 -75.99
C THR A 359 1.37 15.09 -75.46
N ILE A 360 1.96 14.88 -74.28
CA ILE A 360 2.79 15.87 -73.58
C ILE A 360 4.27 15.68 -73.98
N SER A 361 4.90 16.76 -74.43
CA SER A 361 6.29 16.75 -74.92
C SER A 361 7.32 17.11 -73.85
N LYS A 362 6.90 17.68 -72.72
CA LYS A 362 7.76 18.13 -71.61
C LYS A 362 7.32 17.51 -70.29
N GLU A 363 8.25 16.87 -69.60
CA GLU A 363 8.01 16.19 -68.33
C GLU A 363 7.61 17.15 -67.19
N SER A 364 8.10 18.39 -67.23
CA SER A 364 7.74 19.45 -66.25
C SER A 364 6.26 19.80 -66.25
N ASP A 365 5.58 19.64 -67.39
CA ASP A 365 4.21 20.12 -67.57
C ASP A 365 3.19 19.01 -67.24
N VAL A 366 3.66 17.78 -67.02
CA VAL A 366 2.83 16.59 -66.78
C VAL A 366 1.98 16.74 -65.52
N VAL A 367 2.59 17.16 -64.41
CA VAL A 367 1.89 17.30 -63.12
C VAL A 367 0.82 18.39 -63.19
N ASP A 368 1.14 19.54 -63.78
CA ASP A 368 0.21 20.66 -63.91
C ASP A 368 -0.99 20.34 -64.80
N ILE A 369 -0.76 19.65 -65.93
CA ILE A 369 -1.83 19.24 -66.85
C ILE A 369 -2.74 18.22 -66.18
N VAL A 370 -2.17 17.19 -65.54
CA VAL A 370 -2.96 16.18 -64.81
C VAL A 370 -3.74 16.82 -63.66
N MET A 371 -3.14 17.76 -62.93
CA MET A 371 -3.82 18.50 -61.87
C MET A 371 -5.02 19.27 -62.42
N SER A 372 -4.84 19.98 -63.54
CA SER A 372 -5.92 20.77 -64.16
C SER A 372 -7.11 19.91 -64.60
N GLU A 373 -6.87 18.69 -65.08
CA GLU A 373 -7.92 17.76 -65.49
C GLU A 373 -8.63 17.10 -64.31
N ILE A 374 -7.89 16.71 -63.27
CA ILE A 374 -8.47 16.07 -62.09
C ILE A 374 -9.27 17.07 -61.24
N VAL A 375 -8.82 18.33 -61.15
CA VAL A 375 -9.51 19.39 -60.40
C VAL A 375 -10.94 19.64 -60.94
N LYS A 376 -11.20 19.37 -62.22
CA LYS A 376 -12.57 19.45 -62.80
C LYS A 376 -13.57 18.51 -62.10
N TYR A 377 -13.08 17.46 -61.45
CA TYR A 377 -13.88 16.47 -60.71
C TYR A 377 -13.80 16.67 -59.19
N GLY A 378 -13.43 17.89 -58.74
CA GLY A 378 -13.24 18.30 -57.35
C GLY A 378 -14.33 17.83 -56.38
N ASP A 379 -15.60 17.87 -56.81
CA ASP A 379 -16.78 17.56 -55.98
C ASP A 379 -16.84 16.10 -55.49
N ARG A 380 -16.11 15.19 -56.14
CA ARG A 380 -16.07 13.77 -55.76
C ARG A 380 -15.02 13.47 -54.69
N PHE A 381 -14.11 14.40 -54.39
CA PHE A 381 -13.02 14.15 -53.45
C PHE A 381 -13.37 14.52 -52.01
N SER A 382 -12.92 13.69 -51.07
CA SER A 382 -13.08 13.92 -49.63
C SER A 382 -12.16 15.03 -49.08
N ARG A 383 -11.10 15.39 -49.81
CA ARG A 383 -10.15 16.46 -49.47
C ARG A 383 -9.59 17.15 -50.70
N LYS A 384 -8.90 18.28 -50.49
CA LYS A 384 -8.14 18.96 -51.55
C LYS A 384 -6.97 18.09 -52.03
N ILE A 385 -6.72 18.14 -53.33
CA ILE A 385 -5.63 17.44 -53.99
C ILE A 385 -4.32 18.21 -53.75
N VAL A 386 -3.26 17.49 -53.40
CA VAL A 386 -1.90 18.00 -53.21
C VAL A 386 -0.99 17.44 -54.31
N LEU A 387 0.13 18.12 -54.59
CA LEU A 387 1.09 17.70 -55.63
C LEU A 387 1.57 16.25 -55.45
N ASP A 388 1.90 15.84 -54.22
CA ASP A 388 2.31 14.46 -53.89
C ASP A 388 1.28 13.40 -54.32
N ASP A 389 -0.01 13.72 -54.28
CA ASP A 389 -1.07 12.79 -54.69
C ASP A 389 -0.99 12.46 -56.17
N ILE A 390 -0.67 13.47 -56.98
CA ILE A 390 -0.53 13.35 -58.43
C ILE A 390 0.77 12.64 -58.77
N GLU A 391 1.86 12.94 -58.07
CA GLU A 391 3.12 12.20 -58.24
C GLU A 391 2.96 10.71 -57.90
N ASN A 392 2.17 10.38 -56.87
CA ASN A 392 1.87 9.00 -56.53
C ASN A 392 0.92 8.33 -57.55
N LEU A 393 -0.03 9.09 -58.12
CA LEU A 393 -0.92 8.64 -59.19
C LEU A 393 -0.14 8.29 -60.47
N LEU A 394 0.89 9.08 -60.82
CA LEU A 394 1.74 8.85 -61.99
C LEU A 394 2.61 7.59 -61.87
N LYS A 395 2.88 7.11 -60.64
CA LYS A 395 3.65 5.88 -60.37
C LYS A 395 2.82 4.59 -60.54
N ILE A 396 1.55 4.69 -60.91
CA ILE A 396 0.67 3.52 -61.05
C ILE A 396 1.17 2.61 -62.19
N PRO A 397 1.35 1.29 -61.95
CA PRO A 397 1.74 0.37 -63.00
C PRO A 397 0.69 0.27 -64.10
N ILE A 398 1.10 0.28 -65.36
CA ILE A 398 0.21 0.14 -66.53
C ILE A 398 -0.69 -1.11 -66.42
N ARG A 399 -0.17 -2.22 -65.88
CA ARG A 399 -0.95 -3.44 -65.62
C ARG A 399 -2.19 -3.19 -64.76
N LYS A 400 -2.10 -2.31 -63.76
CA LYS A 400 -3.19 -1.95 -62.85
C LYS A 400 -4.26 -1.13 -63.56
N ILE A 401 -3.88 -0.28 -64.52
CA ILE A 401 -4.78 0.49 -65.38
C ILE A 401 -5.57 -0.44 -66.32
N SER A 402 -4.88 -1.37 -66.99
CA SER A 402 -5.53 -2.29 -67.95
C SER A 402 -6.46 -3.32 -67.32
N MET A 403 -6.22 -3.71 -66.06
CA MET A 403 -7.06 -4.67 -65.32
C MET A 403 -8.02 -3.98 -64.32
N PHE A 404 -8.21 -2.67 -64.44
CA PHE A 404 -9.02 -1.94 -63.48
C PHE A 404 -10.51 -2.30 -63.59
N ASP A 405 -11.07 -2.73 -62.47
CA ASP A 405 -12.49 -3.07 -62.34
C ASP A 405 -13.20 -1.97 -61.55
N ILE A 406 -13.98 -1.16 -62.27
CA ILE A 406 -14.73 -0.02 -61.70
C ILE A 406 -15.80 -0.50 -60.72
N ASP A 407 -16.48 -1.62 -61.01
CA ASP A 407 -17.55 -2.14 -60.15
C ASP A 407 -16.98 -2.65 -58.82
N LYS A 408 -15.82 -3.31 -58.87
CA LYS A 408 -15.09 -3.71 -57.66
C LYS A 408 -14.63 -2.50 -56.85
N ASN A 409 -14.08 -1.47 -57.49
CA ASN A 409 -13.63 -0.27 -56.77
C ASN A 409 -14.80 0.48 -56.12
N ASN A 410 -15.94 0.60 -56.82
CA ASN A 410 -17.16 1.18 -56.27
C ASN A 410 -17.67 0.40 -55.05
N LYS A 411 -17.63 -0.95 -55.09
CA LYS A 411 -17.96 -1.78 -53.92
C LYS A 411 -17.02 -1.53 -52.75
N ASP A 412 -15.71 -1.44 -53.00
CA ASP A 412 -14.73 -1.12 -51.96
C ASP A 412 -14.99 0.26 -51.33
N ILE A 413 -15.28 1.28 -52.16
CA ILE A 413 -15.62 2.64 -51.68
C ILE A 413 -16.91 2.59 -50.84
N GLN A 414 -17.91 1.81 -51.24
CA GLN A 414 -19.14 1.64 -50.46
C GLN A 414 -18.88 0.97 -49.11
N ILE A 415 -18.00 -0.03 -49.04
CA ILE A 415 -17.60 -0.68 -47.78
C ILE A 415 -16.90 0.34 -46.88
N LEU A 416 -15.89 1.04 -47.39
CA LEU A 416 -15.16 2.08 -46.66
C LEU A 416 -16.08 3.21 -46.19
N SER A 417 -17.07 3.60 -47.00
CA SER A 417 -18.05 4.62 -46.63
C SER A 417 -19.00 4.16 -45.51
N LYS A 418 -19.33 2.85 -45.45
CA LYS A 418 -20.08 2.28 -44.33
C LYS A 418 -19.23 2.23 -43.07
N GLU A 419 -17.97 1.86 -43.18
CA GLU A 419 -17.01 1.89 -42.07
C GLU A 419 -16.84 3.31 -41.53
N LEU A 420 -16.68 4.31 -42.41
CA LEU A 420 -16.59 5.72 -42.05
C LEU A 420 -17.80 6.18 -41.24
N LYS A 421 -19.02 5.87 -41.70
CA LYS A 421 -20.26 6.20 -40.98
C LYS A 421 -20.32 5.55 -39.59
N SER A 422 -19.83 4.31 -39.47
CA SER A 422 -19.73 3.63 -38.18
C SER A 422 -18.76 4.34 -37.24
N VAL A 423 -17.57 4.70 -37.73
CA VAL A 423 -16.56 5.44 -36.97
C VAL A 423 -17.09 6.81 -36.54
N GLU A 424 -17.75 7.56 -37.43
CA GLU A 424 -18.35 8.86 -37.12
C GLU A 424 -19.44 8.76 -36.05
N SER A 425 -20.32 7.76 -36.14
CA SER A 425 -21.32 7.47 -35.10
C SER A 425 -20.67 7.13 -33.75
N ASN A 426 -19.56 6.39 -33.75
CA ASN A 426 -18.81 6.09 -32.52
C ASN A 426 -18.13 7.34 -31.94
N ILE A 427 -17.68 8.28 -32.77
CA ILE A 427 -17.10 9.57 -32.32
C ILE A 427 -18.18 10.44 -31.67
N GLU A 428 -19.38 10.51 -32.27
CA GLU A 428 -20.53 11.22 -31.68
C GLU A 428 -20.95 10.61 -30.35
N SER A 429 -20.91 9.27 -30.26
CA SER A 429 -21.32 8.48 -29.09
C SER A 429 -20.12 7.95 -28.29
N ILE A 430 -19.08 8.76 -28.11
CA ILE A 430 -17.80 8.33 -27.52
C ILE A 430 -17.95 7.67 -26.16
N LYS A 431 -18.90 8.14 -25.35
CA LYS A 431 -19.19 7.60 -24.03
C LYS A 431 -19.67 6.15 -24.11
N ASN A 432 -20.58 5.83 -25.02
CA ASN A 432 -21.08 4.47 -25.23
C ASN A 432 -20.00 3.57 -25.83
N TYR A 433 -19.18 4.11 -26.74
CA TYR A 433 -18.02 3.40 -27.28
C TYR A 433 -17.01 3.04 -26.18
N ALA A 434 -16.72 3.95 -25.25
CA ALA A 434 -15.86 3.71 -24.10
C ALA A 434 -16.42 2.64 -23.17
N ILE A 435 -17.72 2.65 -22.89
CA ILE A 435 -18.39 1.61 -22.10
C ILE A 435 -18.27 0.24 -22.79
N ASN A 436 -18.55 0.17 -24.10
CA ASN A 436 -18.41 -1.06 -24.89
C ASN A 436 -16.97 -1.57 -24.90
N PHE A 437 -15.98 -0.68 -24.93
CA PHE A 437 -14.57 -1.04 -24.81
C PHE A 437 -14.25 -1.69 -23.46
N ILE A 438 -14.74 -1.10 -22.36
CA ILE A 438 -14.59 -1.67 -21.01
C ILE A 438 -15.28 -3.04 -20.91
N ASP A 439 -16.49 -3.18 -21.47
CA ASP A 439 -17.22 -4.45 -21.45
C ASP A 439 -16.50 -5.56 -22.23
N LYS A 440 -15.86 -5.23 -23.36
CA LYS A 440 -15.00 -6.16 -24.10
C LYS A 440 -13.79 -6.61 -23.27
N LEU A 441 -13.12 -5.67 -22.58
CA LEU A 441 -12.01 -6.00 -21.70
C LEU A 441 -12.45 -6.91 -20.54
N LEU A 442 -13.57 -6.59 -19.88
CA LEU A 442 -14.15 -7.41 -18.83
C LEU A 442 -14.53 -8.80 -19.34
N ALA A 443 -15.13 -8.92 -20.53
CA ALA A 443 -15.50 -10.21 -21.10
C ALA A 443 -14.27 -11.10 -21.37
N LYS A 444 -13.16 -10.49 -21.83
CA LYS A 444 -11.93 -11.22 -22.18
C LYS A 444 -11.07 -11.58 -20.97
N TYR A 445 -10.93 -10.69 -19.99
CA TYR A 445 -9.93 -10.80 -18.93
C TYR A 445 -10.50 -11.05 -17.52
N SER A 446 -11.83 -10.98 -17.33
CA SER A 446 -12.41 -11.05 -15.97
C SER A 446 -12.12 -12.34 -15.21
N LYS A 447 -11.99 -13.46 -15.95
CA LYS A 447 -11.65 -14.78 -15.39
C LYS A 447 -10.22 -14.89 -14.87
N MET A 448 -9.31 -14.01 -15.29
CA MET A 448 -7.91 -14.07 -14.86
C MET A 448 -7.67 -13.29 -13.56
N TYR A 449 -8.49 -12.28 -13.25
CA TYR A 449 -8.24 -11.33 -12.17
C TYR A 449 -9.32 -11.36 -11.08
N HIS A 450 -9.42 -12.47 -10.35
CA HIS A 450 -10.32 -12.58 -9.20
C HIS A 450 -9.77 -11.85 -7.97
N ARG A 451 -10.66 -11.32 -7.12
CA ARG A 451 -10.27 -10.75 -5.83
C ARG A 451 -9.66 -11.84 -4.96
N LYS A 452 -8.51 -11.55 -4.36
CA LYS A 452 -7.82 -12.47 -3.46
C LYS A 452 -7.99 -12.08 -2.00
N THR A 453 -8.12 -10.79 -1.72
CA THR A 453 -8.25 -10.26 -0.37
C THR A 453 -9.67 -10.36 0.19
N GLU A 454 -9.75 -10.55 1.50
CA GLU A 454 -11.01 -10.45 2.25
C GLU A 454 -11.08 -9.13 3.00
N ILE A 455 -12.21 -8.41 2.88
CA ILE A 455 -12.42 -7.14 3.58
C ILE A 455 -13.21 -7.42 4.85
N SER A 456 -12.63 -7.16 6.01
CA SER A 456 -13.26 -7.37 7.30
C SER A 456 -12.85 -6.30 8.30
N LEU A 457 -13.77 -5.94 9.19
CA LEU A 457 -13.52 -4.99 10.28
C LEU A 457 -12.68 -5.70 11.34
N ILE A 458 -11.54 -5.12 11.72
CA ILE A 458 -10.71 -5.72 12.75
C ILE A 458 -10.92 -4.99 14.08
N GLU A 459 -11.48 -5.69 15.06
CA GLU A 459 -11.58 -5.15 16.41
C GLU A 459 -10.18 -5.09 17.03
N SER A 460 -9.72 -3.88 17.34
CA SER A 460 -8.46 -3.68 18.06
C SER A 460 -8.69 -3.88 19.56
N LYS A 461 -8.34 -5.05 20.08
CA LYS A 461 -8.17 -5.24 21.53
C LYS A 461 -6.84 -4.60 21.97
N ASN A 462 -6.78 -3.99 23.15
CA ASN A 462 -5.53 -3.35 23.58
C ASN A 462 -4.46 -4.42 23.90
N ALA A 463 -3.22 -4.22 23.45
CA ALA A 463 -2.10 -5.15 23.73
C ALA A 463 -1.90 -5.44 25.24
N ARG A 464 -2.31 -4.49 26.08
CA ARG A 464 -2.32 -4.61 27.54
C ARG A 464 -3.34 -5.64 28.05
N GLU A 465 -4.51 -5.74 27.45
CA GLU A 465 -5.60 -6.66 27.85
C GLU A 465 -5.27 -8.11 27.47
N ILE A 466 -4.48 -8.31 26.42
CA ILE A 466 -4.10 -9.62 25.87
C ILE A 466 -2.81 -10.16 26.52
N ALA A 467 -2.08 -9.31 27.26
CA ALA A 467 -0.82 -9.69 27.89
C ALA A 467 -1.05 -10.71 29.03
N THR A 468 -0.50 -11.91 28.89
CA THR A 468 -0.65 -12.97 29.90
C THR A 468 0.29 -12.73 31.07
N LYS A 469 -0.22 -12.86 32.30
CA LYS A 469 0.58 -12.77 33.53
C LYS A 469 1.38 -14.06 33.76
N ASN A 470 2.48 -14.21 33.04
CA ASN A 470 3.32 -15.41 33.07
C ASN A 470 4.66 -15.22 33.80
N MET A 471 5.05 -13.99 34.12
CA MET A 471 6.29 -13.69 34.83
C MET A 471 6.07 -13.89 36.34
N LYS A 472 6.74 -14.87 36.94
CA LYS A 472 6.73 -15.06 38.40
C LYS A 472 7.68 -14.04 39.03
N ILE A 473 7.19 -13.25 39.98
CA ILE A 473 8.01 -12.28 40.69
C ILE A 473 8.27 -12.78 42.10
N TYR A 474 9.54 -12.70 42.48
CA TYR A 474 10.05 -13.07 43.79
C TYR A 474 10.63 -11.84 44.49
N VAL A 475 10.55 -11.82 45.82
CA VAL A 475 11.11 -10.75 46.66
C VAL A 475 11.93 -11.38 47.78
N SER A 476 13.15 -10.90 47.99
CA SER A 476 13.98 -11.27 49.14
C SER A 476 14.25 -10.03 49.98
N LEU A 477 13.47 -9.84 51.04
CA LEU A 477 13.61 -8.68 51.94
C LEU A 477 14.93 -8.71 52.74
N LYS A 478 15.45 -9.90 53.03
CA LYS A 478 16.75 -10.08 53.72
C LYS A 478 17.93 -9.67 52.84
N ALA A 479 17.88 -10.07 51.56
CA ALA A 479 18.92 -9.73 50.59
C ALA A 479 18.76 -8.31 50.02
N GLY A 480 17.53 -7.76 50.02
CA GLY A 480 17.21 -6.46 49.47
C GLY A 480 17.04 -6.48 47.94
N PHE A 481 16.36 -7.48 47.39
CA PHE A 481 16.16 -7.61 45.94
C PHE A 481 14.74 -8.05 45.57
N VAL A 482 14.26 -7.56 44.42
CA VAL A 482 13.07 -8.05 43.72
C VAL A 482 13.44 -8.43 42.29
N GLY A 483 12.78 -9.43 41.74
CA GLY A 483 12.95 -9.77 40.33
C GLY A 483 12.39 -11.12 39.97
N THR A 484 12.54 -11.49 38.71
CA THR A 484 12.09 -12.78 38.16
C THR A 484 13.07 -13.92 38.43
N SER A 485 14.34 -13.60 38.69
CA SER A 485 15.46 -14.57 38.72
C SER A 485 16.13 -14.64 40.10
N LEU A 486 15.34 -14.68 41.18
CA LEU A 486 15.84 -14.82 42.56
C LEU A 486 15.79 -16.28 43.03
N ILE A 487 16.92 -16.75 43.57
CA ILE A 487 17.07 -18.13 44.07
C ILE A 487 16.42 -18.29 45.46
N ASP A 488 16.59 -17.30 46.35
CA ASP A 488 16.10 -17.29 47.74
C ASP A 488 15.08 -16.17 47.98
N GLY A 489 14.00 -16.14 47.18
CA GLY A 489 12.95 -15.11 47.27
C GLY A 489 11.56 -15.70 47.55
N ASP A 490 10.77 -14.98 48.33
CA ASP A 490 9.36 -15.28 48.55
C ASP A 490 8.54 -14.89 47.31
N PHE A 491 7.62 -15.76 46.88
CA PHE A 491 6.78 -15.49 45.72
C PHE A 491 5.69 -14.46 46.04
N ILE A 492 5.62 -13.37 45.26
CA ILE A 492 4.66 -12.28 45.48
C ILE A 492 3.53 -12.22 44.45
N GLY A 493 3.67 -12.89 43.30
CA GLY A 493 2.61 -12.95 42.29
C GLY A 493 3.11 -13.12 40.86
N ASN A 494 2.14 -13.29 39.95
CA ASN A 494 2.39 -13.32 38.52
C ASN A 494 2.15 -11.94 37.90
N ALA A 495 2.99 -11.54 36.97
CA ALA A 495 2.94 -10.26 36.28
C ALA A 495 3.04 -10.44 34.77
N SER A 496 2.51 -9.47 34.03
CA SER A 496 2.74 -9.28 32.60
C SER A 496 3.96 -8.37 32.37
N TYR A 497 4.47 -8.32 31.13
CA TYR A 497 5.55 -7.40 30.76
C TYR A 497 5.22 -5.92 31.02
N TYR A 498 3.93 -5.56 30.92
CA TYR A 498 3.50 -4.18 31.12
C TYR A 498 3.42 -3.81 32.59
N ASP A 499 3.16 -4.76 33.48
CA ASP A 499 3.03 -4.55 34.91
C ASP A 499 4.33 -3.98 35.51
N LYS A 500 4.22 -3.48 36.74
CA LYS A 500 5.32 -2.81 37.44
C LYS A 500 5.48 -3.39 38.82
N VAL A 501 6.67 -3.27 39.37
CA VAL A 501 6.90 -3.53 40.79
C VAL A 501 6.67 -2.23 41.55
N LEU A 502 5.70 -2.23 42.45
CA LEU A 502 5.47 -1.14 43.39
C LEU A 502 6.24 -1.41 44.67
N ILE A 503 7.16 -0.51 44.99
CA ILE A 503 7.97 -0.52 46.19
C ILE A 503 7.41 0.55 47.13
N PHE A 504 6.85 0.13 48.25
CA PHE A 504 6.22 0.98 49.23
C PHE A 504 7.13 1.14 50.46
N LYS A 505 7.47 2.39 50.78
CA LYS A 505 8.22 2.79 51.98
C LYS A 505 7.27 3.49 52.96
N LYS A 506 7.78 3.87 54.14
CA LYS A 506 6.97 4.51 55.20
C LYS A 506 6.30 5.82 54.78
N ASP A 507 6.98 6.63 53.97
CA ASP A 507 6.54 7.98 53.59
C ASP A 507 6.30 8.16 52.08
N SER A 508 6.75 7.18 51.30
CA SER A 508 6.87 7.28 49.85
C SER A 508 6.69 5.94 49.14
N TYR A 509 6.39 5.98 47.85
CA TYR A 509 6.39 4.81 46.98
C TYR A 509 7.15 5.08 45.68
N ILE A 510 7.62 4.00 45.05
CA ILE A 510 8.34 4.01 43.77
C ILE A 510 7.76 2.90 42.90
N LEU A 511 7.45 3.20 41.64
CA LEU A 511 7.17 2.17 40.64
C LEU A 511 8.40 1.91 39.79
N LYS A 512 8.78 0.63 39.67
CA LYS A 512 9.91 0.18 38.85
C LYS A 512 9.45 -0.80 37.78
N ASN A 513 10.21 -0.86 36.69
CA ASN A 513 10.07 -1.93 35.71
C ASN A 513 10.44 -3.28 36.33
N ILE A 514 9.85 -4.35 35.83
CA ILE A 514 10.20 -5.72 36.23
C ILE A 514 11.50 -6.08 35.51
N GLU A 515 12.55 -6.34 36.29
CA GLU A 515 13.86 -6.78 35.79
C GLU A 515 14.25 -8.10 36.47
N ASP A 516 15.31 -8.74 35.98
CA ASP A 516 15.80 -10.00 36.54
C ASP A 516 16.19 -9.87 38.01
N LYS A 517 16.81 -8.74 38.37
CA LYS A 517 17.23 -8.44 39.74
C LYS A 517 17.39 -6.94 39.94
N THR A 518 16.47 -6.35 40.69
CA THR A 518 16.50 -4.93 41.07
C THR A 518 16.76 -4.79 42.56
N PHE A 519 17.69 -3.92 42.93
CA PHE A 519 18.00 -3.63 44.33
C PHE A 519 16.88 -2.83 45.01
N ILE A 520 16.56 -3.23 46.23
CA ILE A 520 15.62 -2.59 47.15
C ILE A 520 16.34 -2.39 48.50
N GLU A 521 16.10 -1.24 49.14
CA GLU A 521 16.60 -0.98 50.49
C GLU A 521 16.21 -2.08 51.50
N LYS A 522 17.13 -2.37 52.43
CA LYS A 522 16.93 -3.38 53.48
C LYS A 522 16.10 -2.78 54.61
N ASN A 523 15.08 -3.53 55.05
CA ASN A 523 14.13 -3.21 56.13
C ASN A 523 13.10 -2.10 55.82
N ASN A 524 11.87 -2.28 56.35
CA ASN A 524 10.74 -1.32 56.26
C ASN A 524 10.22 -1.01 54.85
N VAL A 525 10.29 -1.99 53.95
CA VAL A 525 9.78 -1.88 52.58
C VAL A 525 8.81 -3.01 52.30
N SER A 526 7.69 -2.70 51.66
CA SER A 526 6.73 -3.68 51.16
C SER A 526 6.69 -3.63 49.64
N VAL A 527 6.67 -4.78 49.00
CA VAL A 527 6.85 -4.91 47.55
C VAL A 527 5.71 -5.71 46.97
N LEU A 528 5.06 -5.17 45.93
CA LEU A 528 3.88 -5.77 45.32
C LEU A 528 3.92 -5.62 43.80
N VAL A 529 3.20 -6.52 43.13
CA VAL A 529 2.97 -6.42 41.69
C VAL A 529 1.83 -5.44 41.45
N TYR A 530 2.14 -4.33 40.77
CA TYR A 530 1.18 -3.32 40.40
C TYR A 530 0.63 -3.62 39.01
N ASP A 531 -0.66 -3.96 38.98
CA ASP A 531 -1.41 -4.21 37.76
C ASP A 531 -1.89 -2.88 37.20
N ILE A 532 -1.27 -2.45 36.11
CA ILE A 532 -1.60 -1.17 35.47
C ILE A 532 -3.00 -1.21 34.86
N ASN A 533 -3.43 -2.38 34.38
CA ASN A 533 -4.73 -2.53 33.72
C ASN A 533 -5.86 -2.42 34.72
N ASN A 534 -5.65 -2.92 35.95
CA ASN A 534 -6.63 -2.82 37.03
C ASN A 534 -6.35 -1.68 38.03
N SER A 535 -5.60 -0.67 37.61
CA SER A 535 -5.23 0.50 38.43
C SER A 535 -6.41 1.24 39.06
N LYS A 536 -7.59 1.22 38.41
CA LYS A 536 -8.82 1.86 38.91
C LYS A 536 -9.44 1.14 40.10
N GLU A 537 -9.27 -0.18 40.21
CA GLU A 537 -9.79 -1.00 41.30
C GLU A 537 -8.82 -1.10 42.49
N GLN A 538 -7.54 -0.73 42.30
CA GLN A 538 -6.53 -0.75 43.35
C GLN A 538 -6.56 0.55 44.18
N VAL A 539 -7.25 0.52 45.32
CA VAL A 539 -7.32 1.65 46.26
C VAL A 539 -6.37 1.44 47.42
N PHE A 540 -5.41 2.37 47.55
CA PHE A 540 -4.44 2.38 48.63
C PHE A 540 -5.02 3.09 49.85
N SER A 541 -4.96 2.47 51.03
CA SER A 541 -5.43 3.03 52.29
C SER A 541 -4.28 3.13 53.29
N ILE A 542 -4.09 4.31 53.89
CA ILE A 542 -3.00 4.61 54.83
C ILE A 542 -3.56 5.21 56.11
N ILE A 543 -3.08 4.75 57.27
CA ILE A 543 -3.26 5.41 58.56
C ILE A 543 -1.98 6.15 58.92
N TYR A 544 -2.13 7.43 59.27
CA TYR A 544 -1.03 8.25 59.75
C TYR A 544 -1.47 9.14 60.92
N LEU A 545 -0.53 9.47 61.80
CA LEU A 545 -0.71 10.41 62.89
C LEU A 545 -0.17 11.77 62.44
N ASN A 546 -1.01 12.80 62.46
CA ASN A 546 -0.55 14.16 62.21
C ASN A 546 0.01 14.74 63.52
N LYS A 547 1.30 15.08 63.57
CA LYS A 547 1.93 15.55 64.82
C LYS A 547 1.54 16.97 65.23
N VAL A 548 1.00 17.78 64.32
CA VAL A 548 0.57 19.15 64.62
C VAL A 548 -0.68 19.14 65.48
N ASP A 549 -1.68 18.33 65.09
CA ASP A 549 -2.96 18.25 65.82
C ASP A 549 -3.07 17.01 66.73
N ASN A 550 -2.07 16.11 66.68
CA ASN A 550 -2.01 14.84 67.42
C ASN A 550 -3.25 13.91 67.22
N PHE A 551 -3.82 13.93 66.01
CA PHE A 551 -4.94 13.07 65.63
C PHE A 551 -4.56 12.07 64.53
N TYR A 552 -5.22 10.91 64.53
CA TYR A 552 -5.06 9.90 63.49
C TYR A 552 -5.99 10.16 62.31
N TYR A 553 -5.44 10.00 61.11
CA TYR A 553 -6.12 10.21 59.83
C TYR A 553 -6.03 8.96 58.96
N VAL A 554 -7.09 8.72 58.17
CA VAL A 554 -7.11 7.72 57.10
C VAL A 554 -7.10 8.43 55.76
N LYS A 555 -6.15 8.09 54.91
CA LYS A 555 -6.04 8.57 53.52
C LYS A 555 -6.28 7.42 52.56
N ARG A 556 -7.15 7.65 51.57
CA ARG A 556 -7.41 6.71 50.47
C ARG A 556 -7.08 7.38 49.14
N PHE A 557 -6.24 6.75 48.31
CA PHE A 557 -5.86 7.30 46.99
C PHE A 557 -5.62 6.19 45.96
N ARG A 558 -5.58 6.60 44.69
CA ARG A 558 -5.22 5.76 43.53
C ARG A 558 -3.95 6.30 42.87
N ILE A 559 -3.27 5.43 42.13
CA ILE A 559 -2.07 5.78 41.37
C ILE A 559 -2.44 5.82 39.88
N ASP A 560 -3.01 6.93 39.41
CA ASP A 560 -3.48 7.01 38.01
C ASP A 560 -2.38 7.44 37.03
N LYS A 561 -1.42 8.24 37.50
CA LYS A 561 -0.29 8.76 36.69
C LYS A 561 1.00 8.65 37.49
N PHE A 562 2.02 8.06 36.89
CA PHE A 562 3.34 7.89 37.49
C PHE A 562 4.44 7.99 36.42
N LEU A 563 5.66 8.19 36.91
CA LEU A 563 6.90 8.12 36.16
C LEU A 563 7.72 7.03 36.85
N THR A 564 8.26 6.09 36.09
CA THR A 564 9.11 5.01 36.62
C THR A 564 10.32 5.60 37.32
N ASP A 565 10.78 4.96 38.39
CA ASP A 565 11.94 5.34 39.21
C ASP A 565 11.84 6.70 39.93
N LYS A 566 10.69 7.40 39.82
CA LYS A 566 10.43 8.61 40.58
C LYS A 566 9.85 8.26 41.96
N VAL A 567 10.39 8.89 42.99
CA VAL A 567 9.89 8.80 44.36
C VAL A 567 8.67 9.69 44.54
N TYR A 568 7.57 9.12 45.02
CA TYR A 568 6.34 9.83 45.31
C TYR A 568 6.03 9.80 46.80
N TYR A 569 6.08 10.97 47.44
CA TYR A 569 5.69 11.12 48.84
C TYR A 569 4.17 11.26 48.99
N PHE A 570 3.62 10.63 50.03
CA PHE A 570 2.21 10.70 50.39
C PHE A 570 1.97 11.15 51.83
N LEU A 571 3.02 11.30 52.64
CA LEU A 571 2.99 11.95 53.96
C LEU A 571 3.75 13.27 53.92
N ASN A 572 3.33 14.21 54.77
CA ASN A 572 4.12 15.41 55.02
C ASN A 572 5.27 15.06 55.99
N LYS A 573 6.31 15.91 56.04
CA LYS A 573 7.50 15.68 56.89
C LYS A 573 7.16 15.52 58.38
N ASP A 574 6.06 16.12 58.82
CA ASP A 574 5.63 16.13 60.22
C ASP A 574 4.63 15.02 60.56
N ASP A 575 4.20 14.22 59.58
CA ASP A 575 3.26 13.12 59.80
C ASP A 575 4.02 11.82 60.15
N GLU A 576 3.48 11.03 61.07
CA GLU A 576 4.01 9.71 61.44
C GLU A 576 3.22 8.58 60.80
N PHE A 577 3.90 7.72 60.06
CA PHE A 577 3.33 6.53 59.44
C PHE A 577 2.96 5.48 60.49
N ILE A 578 1.74 4.94 60.42
CA ILE A 578 1.28 3.89 61.34
C ILE A 578 1.09 2.56 60.61
N ASP A 579 0.26 2.54 59.58
CA ASP A 579 -0.13 1.30 58.90
C ASP A 579 -0.61 1.58 57.47
N PHE A 580 -0.51 0.58 56.59
CA PHE A 580 -1.01 0.65 55.21
C PHE A 580 -1.60 -0.68 54.76
N THR A 581 -2.58 -0.63 53.87
CA THR A 581 -3.18 -1.83 53.29
C THR A 581 -3.90 -1.55 51.98
N PHE A 582 -4.24 -2.62 51.28
CA PHE A 582 -4.92 -2.63 49.98
C PHE A 582 -6.39 -2.94 50.19
N ASN A 583 -7.26 -2.12 49.61
CA ASN A 583 -8.71 -2.35 49.60
C ASN A 583 -9.31 -2.64 50.99
N ALA A 584 -8.81 -1.97 52.04
CA ALA A 584 -9.40 -2.13 53.37
C ALA A 584 -10.84 -1.63 53.42
N GLN A 585 -11.64 -2.39 54.16
CA GLN A 585 -13.04 -2.11 54.41
C GLN A 585 -13.21 -1.45 55.78
N PHE A 586 -12.40 -1.83 56.78
CA PHE A 586 -12.57 -1.35 58.15
C PHE A 586 -11.28 -0.83 58.77
N VAL A 587 -11.43 0.14 59.67
CA VAL A 587 -10.37 0.59 60.59
C VAL A 587 -10.84 0.37 62.01
N ALA A 588 -10.07 -0.41 62.76
CA ALA A 588 -10.32 -0.65 64.18
C ALA A 588 -9.40 0.24 65.03
N PHE A 589 -9.98 0.94 66.00
CA PHE A 589 -9.22 1.75 66.95
C PHE A 589 -9.74 1.59 68.38
N SER A 590 -8.83 1.64 69.35
CA SER A 590 -9.15 1.63 70.78
C SER A 590 -8.96 3.02 71.38
N THR A 591 -9.94 3.46 72.17
CA THR A 591 -9.86 4.74 72.90
C THR A 591 -9.26 4.54 74.30
N SER A 592 -8.97 5.62 75.02
CA SER A 592 -8.42 5.59 76.40
C SER A 592 -9.28 4.79 77.40
N ARG A 593 -10.55 4.53 77.10
CA ARG A 593 -11.48 3.69 77.89
C ARG A 593 -11.48 2.21 77.46
N ASP A 594 -10.48 1.77 76.69
CA ASP A 594 -10.31 0.43 76.09
C ASP A 594 -11.50 -0.11 75.26
N VAL A 595 -12.46 0.75 74.89
CA VAL A 595 -13.52 0.39 73.93
C VAL A 595 -12.94 0.35 72.51
N VAL A 596 -13.03 -0.82 71.87
CA VAL A 596 -12.68 -1.02 70.46
C VAL A 596 -13.85 -0.56 69.60
N LYS A 597 -13.61 0.43 68.73
CA LYS A 597 -14.57 0.89 67.72
C LYS A 597 -14.06 0.53 66.34
N MET A 598 -14.99 0.23 65.43
CA MET A 598 -14.69 0.00 64.02
C MET A 598 -15.41 1.05 63.18
N ILE A 599 -14.71 1.58 62.18
CA ILE A 599 -15.27 2.49 61.18
C ILE A 599 -15.18 1.82 59.82
N ASP A 600 -16.30 1.80 59.11
CA ASP A 600 -16.33 1.48 57.69
C ASP A 600 -15.73 2.65 56.89
N ILE A 601 -14.63 2.36 56.20
CA ILE A 601 -13.89 3.35 55.41
C ILE A 601 -14.26 3.31 53.93
N ASN A 602 -15.16 2.42 53.49
CA ASN A 602 -15.62 2.36 52.10
C ASN A 602 -16.26 3.68 51.66
N ASN A 603 -16.99 4.33 52.57
CA ASN A 603 -17.67 5.61 52.34
C ASN A 603 -16.71 6.82 52.38
N PHE A 604 -15.41 6.62 52.62
CA PHE A 604 -14.45 7.72 52.62
C PHE A 604 -14.04 8.04 51.18
N MET A 605 -14.13 9.32 50.80
CA MET A 605 -13.74 9.79 49.47
C MET A 605 -12.29 9.41 49.15
N ILE A 606 -12.08 8.87 47.95
CA ILE A 606 -10.77 8.61 47.37
C ILE A 606 -10.24 9.94 46.81
N LYS A 607 -9.17 10.46 47.39
CA LYS A 607 -8.58 11.76 47.02
C LYS A 607 -7.18 11.58 46.43
N SER A 608 -6.54 12.68 46.04
CA SER A 608 -5.14 12.68 45.62
C SER A 608 -4.21 12.29 46.78
N ARG A 609 -3.06 11.69 46.47
CA ARG A 609 -2.02 11.33 47.45
C ARG A 609 -1.58 12.51 48.35
N ILE A 610 -1.63 13.73 47.82
CA ILE A 610 -1.20 14.95 48.51
C ILE A 610 -2.29 15.48 49.47
N SER A 611 -3.56 15.09 49.25
CA SER A 611 -4.67 15.59 50.05
C SER A 611 -4.60 15.08 51.49
N VAL A 612 -5.06 15.91 52.43
CA VAL A 612 -5.22 15.51 53.84
C VAL A 612 -6.31 14.44 53.95
N GLY A 613 -6.05 13.41 54.77
CA GLY A 613 -6.98 12.32 55.03
C GLY A 613 -8.20 12.74 55.85
N LYS A 614 -9.10 11.80 56.13
CA LYS A 614 -10.24 12.01 57.04
C LYS A 614 -9.85 11.58 58.46
N ARG A 615 -10.14 12.43 59.44
CA ARG A 615 -9.88 12.14 60.86
C ARG A 615 -10.70 10.93 61.32
N ILE A 616 -10.05 10.01 62.04
CA ILE A 616 -10.67 8.77 62.54
C ILE A 616 -11.58 9.04 63.74
N SER A 617 -11.12 9.85 64.69
CA SER A 617 -11.84 10.16 65.93
C SER A 617 -11.35 11.47 66.52
N ASN A 618 -12.22 12.16 67.26
CA ASN A 618 -11.87 13.32 68.08
C ASN A 618 -11.36 12.93 69.49
N ASN A 619 -11.43 11.65 69.85
CA ASN A 619 -10.93 11.13 71.12
C ASN A 619 -9.48 10.62 70.99
N ILE A 620 -8.73 10.65 72.08
CA ILE A 620 -7.38 10.09 72.16
C ILE A 620 -7.43 8.57 71.88
N ILE A 621 -6.65 8.13 70.90
CA ILE A 621 -6.58 6.74 70.44
C ILE A 621 -5.31 6.10 71.00
N LYS A 622 -5.42 4.89 71.56
CA LYS A 622 -4.32 4.11 72.14
C LYS A 622 -3.70 3.12 71.15
N LYS A 623 -4.54 2.51 70.29
CA LYS A 623 -4.10 1.65 69.17
C LYS A 623 -5.04 1.85 67.98
N VAL A 624 -4.49 1.87 66.77
CA VAL A 624 -5.24 1.89 65.52
C VAL A 624 -4.60 0.93 64.53
N LYS A 625 -5.41 0.22 63.76
CA LYS A 625 -4.96 -0.73 62.74
C LYS A 625 -6.06 -1.00 61.72
N PHE A 626 -5.67 -1.35 60.51
CA PHE A 626 -6.63 -1.82 59.51
C PHE A 626 -7.17 -3.21 59.88
N LYS A 627 -8.39 -3.51 59.41
CA LYS A 627 -9.05 -4.80 59.55
C LYS A 627 -9.62 -5.30 58.24
#